data_AF-A0A6V7IUW1-F1
#
_entry.id   AF-A0A6V7IUW1-F1
#
_cell.length_a   1.000
_cell.length_b   1.000
_cell.length_c   1.000
_cell.angle_alpha   90.00
_cell.angle_beta   90.00
_cell.angle_gamma   90.00
#
_symmetry.space_group_name_H-M   'P 1'
#
loop_
_entity.id
_entity.type
_entity.pdbx_description
1 polymer ?
#
loop_
_entity_poly.entity_id
_entity_poly.type
_entity_poly.pdbx_seq_one_letter_code
_entity_poly.pdbx_strand_id
1 'polypeptide(L)'
;YFAEHTGPLNSLINHVVSDNWAEIVNTCDISCWRETLVGIFTHSSIEERSSLCEALGDRLAALSDPELKKHAQICYICSGNLNKVIQASETEIQDTVELVMILKKALELQGSTAVPVDGDLATVLSKYAQLLASEGDLDAALSYVGNGNDPEIVMLRERLYKALNYVHQQQQQQQQVHARPQQNYYVQKPQTNYGPSSYAPPAATAQPAPQHNWNTSPLQNSWGVQSTQQQQVAPPPPVMQQPVKTYAPVNQ
;
A
#
# COMPACT_ATOMS: atom_id res chain seq x y z
N TYR A 1 -32.88 -0.40 -48.01
CA TYR A 1 -33.86 -0.43 -46.92
C TYR A 1 -33.61 0.70 -45.92
N PHE A 2 -32.45 0.79 -45.27
CA PHE A 2 -32.19 1.82 -44.27
C PHE A 2 -31.89 3.24 -44.80
N ALA A 3 -31.47 3.36 -46.07
CA ALA A 3 -31.25 4.66 -46.71
C ALA A 3 -32.54 5.48 -46.97
N GLU A 4 -33.72 4.85 -46.92
CA GLU A 4 -35.01 5.51 -47.20
C GLU A 4 -35.74 6.01 -45.94
N HIS A 5 -35.29 5.62 -44.74
CA HIS A 5 -35.95 5.99 -43.47
C HIS A 5 -34.94 6.70 -42.55
N THR A 6 -34.81 8.01 -42.70
CA THR A 6 -33.83 8.87 -42.00
C THR A 6 -34.27 9.23 -40.58
N GLY A 7 -34.51 8.22 -39.74
CA GLY A 7 -34.74 8.40 -38.30
C GLY A 7 -33.44 8.31 -37.49
N PRO A 8 -33.33 8.98 -36.33
CA PRO A 8 -32.17 8.85 -35.42
C PRO A 8 -31.85 7.40 -35.05
N LEU A 9 -32.90 6.60 -34.85
CA LEU A 9 -32.78 5.16 -34.58
C LEU A 9 -32.16 4.39 -35.75
N ASN A 10 -32.48 4.77 -36.99
CA ASN A 10 -32.00 4.06 -38.16
C ASN A 10 -30.55 4.40 -38.50
N SER A 11 -30.13 5.64 -38.23
CA SER A 11 -28.73 6.06 -38.29
C SER A 11 -27.91 5.35 -37.21
N LEU A 12 -28.42 5.25 -35.98
CA LEU A 12 -27.76 4.50 -34.91
C LEU A 12 -27.64 3.00 -35.25
N ILE A 13 -28.72 2.37 -35.73
CA ILE A 13 -28.68 0.98 -36.22
C ILE A 13 -27.67 0.85 -37.36
N ASN A 14 -27.64 1.78 -38.32
CA ASN A 14 -26.68 1.72 -39.42
C ASN A 14 -25.23 1.85 -38.93
N HIS A 15 -24.94 2.70 -37.94
CA HIS A 15 -23.59 2.84 -37.38
C HIS A 15 -23.19 1.65 -36.52
N VAL A 16 -24.10 1.08 -35.73
CA VAL A 16 -23.86 -0.16 -34.95
C VAL A 16 -23.64 -1.34 -35.90
N VAL A 17 -24.39 -1.41 -36.99
CA VAL A 17 -24.25 -2.47 -38.01
C VAL A 17 -23.02 -2.26 -38.91
N SER A 18 -22.57 -1.02 -39.07
CA SER A 18 -21.37 -0.65 -39.85
C SER A 18 -20.11 -0.53 -38.99
N ASP A 19 -20.20 -0.87 -37.70
CA ASP A 19 -19.11 -0.84 -36.71
C ASP A 19 -18.43 0.54 -36.53
N ASN A 20 -19.13 1.64 -36.85
CA ASN A 20 -18.60 3.00 -36.72
C ASN A 20 -18.87 3.59 -35.32
N TRP A 21 -18.25 3.01 -34.30
CA TRP A 21 -18.43 3.43 -32.90
C TRP A 21 -17.92 4.84 -32.61
N ALA A 22 -16.93 5.31 -33.36
CA ALA A 22 -16.42 6.68 -33.23
C ALA A 22 -17.51 7.72 -33.54
N GLU A 23 -18.33 7.49 -34.57
CA GLU A 23 -19.43 8.40 -34.91
C GLU A 23 -20.55 8.35 -33.87
N ILE A 24 -20.84 7.16 -33.32
CA ILE A 24 -21.82 6.99 -32.23
C ILE A 24 -21.37 7.77 -31.00
N VAL A 25 -20.10 7.63 -30.58
CA VAL A 25 -19.56 8.36 -29.43
C VAL A 25 -19.61 9.86 -29.63
N ASN A 26 -19.52 10.38 -30.86
CA ASN A 26 -19.60 11.82 -31.13
C ASN A 26 -21.03 12.36 -31.23
N THR A 27 -21.97 11.54 -31.69
CA THR A 27 -23.35 11.96 -31.99
C THR A 27 -24.37 11.54 -30.94
N CYS A 28 -24.01 10.63 -30.03
CA CYS A 28 -24.93 10.16 -29.01
C CYS A 28 -25.35 11.29 -28.07
N ASP A 29 -26.60 11.20 -27.61
CA ASP A 29 -27.10 12.03 -26.53
C ASP A 29 -26.32 11.69 -25.26
N ILE A 30 -25.82 12.73 -24.59
CA ILE A 30 -25.07 12.63 -23.34
C ILE A 30 -25.91 11.94 -22.27
N SER A 31 -27.24 12.07 -22.30
CA SER A 31 -28.12 11.38 -21.35
C SER A 31 -27.94 9.85 -21.37
N CYS A 32 -27.54 9.30 -22.52
CA CYS A 32 -27.33 7.87 -22.79
C CYS A 32 -25.84 7.47 -22.78
N TRP A 33 -24.99 8.19 -22.03
CA TRP A 33 -23.55 7.92 -21.99
C TRP A 33 -23.22 6.52 -21.46
N ARG A 34 -24.03 5.98 -20.54
CA ARG A 34 -23.87 4.63 -19.97
C ARG A 34 -24.12 3.55 -21.01
N GLU A 35 -25.20 3.71 -21.77
CA GLU A 35 -25.58 2.82 -22.85
C GLU A 35 -24.52 2.85 -23.96
N THR A 36 -24.01 4.04 -24.28
CA THR A 36 -22.90 4.21 -25.23
C THR A 36 -21.64 3.49 -24.73
N LEU A 37 -21.29 3.66 -23.46
CA LEU A 37 -20.13 2.98 -22.86
C LEU A 37 -20.28 1.45 -22.92
N VAL A 38 -21.44 0.91 -22.56
CA VAL A 38 -21.72 -0.53 -22.68
C VAL A 38 -21.63 -0.99 -24.14
N GLY A 39 -22.12 -0.18 -25.08
CA GLY A 39 -22.03 -0.44 -26.51
C GLY A 39 -20.58 -0.58 -26.99
N ILE A 40 -19.70 0.33 -26.57
CA ILE A 40 -18.25 0.26 -26.84
C ILE A 40 -17.70 -1.10 -26.36
N PHE A 41 -17.94 -1.49 -25.10
CA PHE A 41 -17.41 -2.75 -24.57
C PHE A 41 -17.99 -4.01 -25.24
N THR A 42 -19.21 -3.94 -25.75
CA THR A 42 -19.93 -5.09 -26.32
C THR A 42 -19.56 -5.33 -27.78
N HIS A 43 -19.36 -4.26 -28.54
CA HIS A 43 -19.29 -4.33 -29.99
C HIS A 43 -17.99 -3.80 -30.58
N SER A 44 -17.29 -2.88 -29.91
CA SER A 44 -16.02 -2.35 -30.44
C SER A 44 -14.87 -3.34 -30.24
N SER A 45 -13.88 -3.23 -31.12
CA SER A 45 -12.61 -3.94 -30.95
C SER A 45 -11.86 -3.47 -29.71
N ILE A 46 -10.97 -4.32 -29.18
CA ILE A 46 -10.17 -4.02 -27.98
C ILE A 46 -9.18 -2.87 -28.26
N GLU A 47 -8.69 -2.76 -29.50
CA GLU A 47 -7.70 -1.76 -29.91
C GLU A 47 -8.26 -0.34 -29.91
N GLU A 48 -9.51 -0.15 -30.34
CA GLU A 48 -10.17 1.15 -30.38
C GLU A 48 -10.92 1.50 -29.08
N ARG A 49 -11.18 0.50 -28.23
CA ARG A 49 -11.95 0.70 -26.99
C ARG A 49 -11.37 1.81 -26.13
N SER A 50 -10.04 1.85 -25.96
CA SER A 50 -9.39 2.87 -25.15
C SER A 50 -9.62 4.28 -25.70
N SER A 51 -9.48 4.47 -27.01
CA SER A 51 -9.67 5.80 -27.64
C SER A 51 -11.13 6.24 -27.63
N LEU A 52 -12.08 5.31 -27.82
CA LEU A 52 -13.51 5.58 -27.74
C LEU A 52 -13.96 5.95 -26.33
N CYS A 53 -13.49 5.22 -25.31
CA CYS A 53 -13.74 5.54 -23.91
C CYS A 53 -13.18 6.92 -23.55
N GLU A 54 -11.98 7.25 -24.02
CA GLU A 54 -11.38 8.56 -23.80
C GLU A 54 -12.19 9.68 -24.47
N ALA A 55 -12.60 9.50 -25.74
CA ALA A 55 -13.41 10.48 -26.45
C ALA A 55 -14.78 10.72 -25.78
N LEU A 56 -15.42 9.68 -25.25
CA LEU A 56 -16.66 9.81 -24.48
C LEU A 56 -16.41 10.57 -23.17
N GLY A 57 -15.29 10.29 -22.48
CA GLY A 57 -14.86 11.00 -21.29
C GLY A 57 -14.61 12.49 -21.56
N ASP A 58 -13.93 12.82 -22.66
CA ASP A 58 -13.66 14.20 -23.07
C ASP A 58 -14.96 14.97 -23.34
N ARG A 59 -15.93 14.33 -24.00
CA ARG A 59 -17.27 14.91 -24.20
C ARG A 59 -17.97 15.19 -22.87
N LEU A 60 -17.90 14.26 -21.91
CA LEU A 60 -18.50 14.44 -20.58
C LEU A 60 -17.80 15.55 -19.78
N ALA A 61 -16.48 15.61 -19.83
CA ALA A 61 -15.68 16.61 -19.13
C ALA A 61 -15.87 18.03 -19.67
N ALA A 62 -16.19 18.18 -20.96
CA ALA A 62 -16.44 19.45 -21.62
C ALA A 62 -17.78 20.11 -21.24
N LEU A 63 -18.69 19.35 -20.61
CA LEU A 63 -20.00 19.87 -20.20
C LEU A 63 -19.89 20.79 -18.99
N SER A 64 -20.86 21.69 -18.81
CA SER A 64 -20.87 22.59 -17.65
C SER A 64 -21.40 21.94 -16.37
N ASP A 65 -22.08 20.79 -16.48
CA ASP A 65 -22.67 20.08 -15.34
C ASP A 65 -21.58 19.35 -14.52
N PRO A 66 -21.37 19.71 -13.23
CA PRO A 66 -20.37 19.07 -12.38
C PRO A 66 -20.59 17.57 -12.19
N GLU A 67 -21.84 17.10 -12.16
CA GLU A 67 -22.12 15.68 -11.99
C GLU A 67 -21.72 14.90 -13.23
N LEU A 68 -21.99 15.43 -14.44
CA LEU A 68 -21.55 14.79 -15.68
C LEU A 68 -20.03 14.79 -15.83
N LYS A 69 -19.34 15.84 -15.36
CA LYS A 69 -17.88 15.84 -15.31
C LYS A 69 -17.31 14.71 -14.44
N LYS A 70 -17.91 14.45 -13.27
CA LYS A 70 -17.49 13.32 -12.42
C LYS A 70 -17.65 11.97 -13.13
N HIS A 71 -18.70 11.83 -13.96
CA HIS A 71 -18.89 10.62 -14.78
C HIS A 71 -17.83 10.47 -15.88
N ALA A 72 -17.07 11.52 -16.25
CA ALA A 72 -15.94 11.34 -17.16
C ALA A 72 -14.85 10.43 -16.56
N GLN A 73 -14.71 10.40 -15.23
CA GLN A 73 -13.70 9.59 -14.55
C GLN A 73 -13.86 8.09 -14.86
N ILE A 74 -15.09 7.56 -14.89
CA ILE A 74 -15.29 6.14 -15.23
C ILE A 74 -14.90 5.85 -16.68
N CYS A 75 -15.14 6.80 -17.60
CA CYS A 75 -14.71 6.67 -18.99
C CYS A 75 -13.17 6.64 -19.11
N TYR A 76 -12.46 7.47 -18.35
CA TYR A 76 -10.99 7.46 -18.33
C TYR A 76 -10.41 6.22 -17.63
N ILE A 77 -11.08 5.69 -16.59
CA ILE A 77 -10.71 4.39 -16.01
C ILE A 77 -10.85 3.29 -17.06
N CYS A 78 -11.95 3.30 -17.81
CA CYS A 78 -12.19 2.36 -18.91
C CYS A 78 -11.21 2.53 -20.08
N SER A 79 -10.66 3.73 -20.32
CA SER A 79 -9.64 3.93 -21.34
C SER A 79 -8.25 3.47 -20.91
N GLY A 80 -8.00 3.42 -19.59
CA GLY A 80 -6.70 3.10 -19.02
C GLY A 80 -5.73 4.30 -18.98
N ASN A 81 -6.20 5.51 -19.28
CA ASN A 81 -5.37 6.71 -19.30
C ASN A 81 -5.24 7.31 -17.88
N LEU A 82 -4.15 6.99 -17.19
CA LEU A 82 -3.91 7.44 -15.81
C LEU A 82 -3.88 8.97 -15.67
N ASN A 83 -3.30 9.67 -16.65
CA ASN A 83 -3.21 11.14 -16.62
C ASN A 83 -4.61 11.78 -16.66
N LYS A 84 -5.49 11.29 -17.55
CA LYS A 84 -6.88 11.77 -17.63
C LYS A 84 -7.68 11.46 -16.35
N VAL A 85 -7.46 10.30 -15.73
CA VAL A 85 -8.10 9.96 -14.44
C VAL A 85 -7.68 10.94 -13.35
N ILE A 86 -6.41 11.33 -13.28
CA ILE A 86 -5.91 12.32 -12.32
C ILE A 86 -6.55 13.69 -12.58
N GLN A 87 -6.60 14.13 -13.84
CA GLN A 87 -7.20 15.42 -14.21
C GLN A 87 -8.70 15.50 -13.88
N ALA A 88 -9.41 14.37 -13.98
CA ALA A 88 -10.83 14.28 -13.66
C ALA A 88 -11.12 14.07 -12.16
N SER A 89 -10.10 13.75 -11.36
CA SER A 89 -10.26 13.50 -9.94
C SER A 89 -10.33 14.83 -9.18
N GLU A 90 -11.46 15.07 -8.52
CA GLU A 90 -11.66 16.23 -7.62
C GLU A 90 -11.50 15.85 -6.14
N THR A 91 -11.00 14.63 -5.86
CA THR A 91 -10.84 14.09 -4.50
C THR A 91 -9.52 14.50 -3.87
N GLU A 92 -9.34 14.11 -2.60
CA GLU A 92 -8.05 14.29 -1.93
C GLU A 92 -6.94 13.55 -2.69
N ILE A 93 -5.71 14.05 -2.52
CA ILE A 93 -4.54 13.48 -3.20
C ILE A 93 -4.32 12.01 -2.84
N GLN A 94 -4.64 11.63 -1.60
CA GLN A 94 -4.56 10.24 -1.15
C GLN A 94 -5.51 9.36 -1.97
N ASP A 95 -6.79 9.69 -2.02
CA ASP A 95 -7.80 8.94 -2.78
C ASP A 95 -7.42 8.82 -4.26
N THR A 96 -6.93 9.92 -4.84
CA THR A 96 -6.48 9.96 -6.24
C THR A 96 -5.30 9.02 -6.46
N VAL A 97 -4.30 9.04 -5.59
CA VAL A 97 -3.13 8.15 -5.69
C VAL A 97 -3.51 6.69 -5.50
N GLU A 98 -4.36 6.37 -4.51
CA GLU A 98 -4.84 5.01 -4.28
C GLU A 98 -5.55 4.46 -5.52
N LEU A 99 -6.49 5.22 -6.07
CA LEU A 99 -7.21 4.86 -7.29
C LEU A 99 -6.25 4.60 -8.46
N VAL A 100 -5.32 5.51 -8.70
CA VAL A 100 -4.41 5.44 -9.84
C VAL A 100 -3.39 4.31 -9.69
N MET A 101 -2.95 4.02 -8.46
CA MET A 101 -2.06 2.88 -8.19
C MET A 101 -2.77 1.53 -8.36
N ILE A 102 -4.05 1.44 -7.98
CA ILE A 102 -4.88 0.26 -8.25
C ILE A 102 -5.08 0.08 -9.76
N LEU A 103 -5.40 1.17 -10.48
CA LEU A 103 -5.59 1.12 -11.93
C LEU A 103 -4.29 0.75 -12.66
N LYS A 104 -3.16 1.36 -12.30
CA LYS A 104 -1.84 0.97 -12.79
C LYS A 104 -1.59 -0.52 -12.58
N LYS A 105 -1.93 -1.05 -11.39
CA LYS A 105 -1.77 -2.47 -11.11
C LYS A 105 -2.68 -3.35 -11.96
N ALA A 106 -3.92 -2.93 -12.19
CA ALA A 106 -4.86 -3.65 -13.06
C ALA A 106 -4.33 -3.72 -14.50
N LEU A 107 -3.79 -2.62 -15.03
CA LEU A 107 -3.20 -2.56 -16.37
C LEU A 107 -1.98 -3.49 -16.50
N GLU A 108 -1.11 -3.52 -15.49
CA GLU A 108 0.03 -4.46 -15.45
C GLU A 108 -0.43 -5.93 -15.50
N LEU A 109 -1.52 -6.27 -14.80
CA LEU A 109 -2.09 -7.62 -14.79
C LEU A 109 -2.70 -8.00 -16.15
N GLN A 110 -3.18 -7.03 -16.91
CA GLN A 110 -3.73 -7.23 -18.26
C GLN A 110 -2.64 -7.38 -19.33
N GLY A 111 -1.36 -7.32 -18.96
CA GLY A 111 -0.24 -7.51 -19.87
C GLY A 111 0.26 -6.22 -20.53
N SER A 112 -0.23 -5.05 -20.12
CA SER A 112 0.40 -3.79 -20.50
C SER A 112 1.79 -3.73 -19.88
N THR A 113 2.83 -3.64 -20.72
CA THR A 113 4.19 -3.44 -20.25
C THR A 113 4.26 -2.18 -19.40
N ALA A 114 5.00 -2.27 -18.28
CA ALA A 114 5.11 -1.28 -17.21
C ALA A 114 4.64 0.12 -17.60
N VAL A 115 3.47 0.52 -17.08
CA VAL A 115 2.90 1.84 -17.36
C VAL A 115 3.91 2.89 -16.88
N PRO A 116 4.44 3.73 -17.80
CA PRO A 116 5.44 4.72 -17.43
C PRO A 116 4.84 5.71 -16.43
N VAL A 117 5.62 6.08 -15.43
CA VAL A 117 5.28 7.15 -14.49
C VAL A 117 5.76 8.46 -15.10
N ASP A 118 4.88 9.12 -15.85
CA ASP A 118 5.14 10.39 -16.52
C ASP A 118 4.04 11.43 -16.27
N GLY A 119 4.28 12.68 -16.70
CA GLY A 119 3.29 13.76 -16.71
C GLY A 119 2.61 14.04 -15.37
N ASP A 120 1.27 14.00 -15.37
CA ASP A 120 0.45 14.28 -14.18
C ASP A 120 0.62 13.19 -13.11
N LEU A 121 0.87 11.94 -13.53
CA LEU A 121 1.13 10.84 -12.61
C LEU A 121 2.43 11.05 -11.83
N ALA A 122 3.51 11.41 -12.52
CA ALA A 122 4.78 11.79 -11.90
C ALA A 122 4.59 12.94 -10.89
N THR A 123 3.80 13.95 -11.27
CA THR A 123 3.53 15.13 -10.44
C THR A 123 2.74 14.78 -9.18
N VAL A 124 1.65 14.01 -9.31
CA VAL A 124 0.78 13.67 -8.16
C VAL A 124 1.50 12.74 -7.18
N LEU A 125 2.25 11.75 -7.68
CA LEU A 125 3.04 10.85 -6.83
C LEU A 125 4.15 11.60 -6.09
N SER A 126 4.80 12.56 -6.74
CA SER A 126 5.83 13.40 -6.11
C SER A 126 5.27 14.26 -4.99
N LYS A 127 4.07 14.84 -5.19
CA LYS A 127 3.38 15.62 -4.15
C LYS A 127 2.96 14.72 -2.99
N TYR A 128 2.41 13.55 -3.27
CA TYR A 128 2.01 12.60 -2.26
C TYR A 128 3.19 12.08 -1.43
N ALA A 129 4.31 11.75 -2.09
CA ALA A 129 5.53 11.37 -1.40
C ALA A 129 6.07 12.47 -0.48
N GLN A 130 5.93 13.75 -0.87
CA GLN A 130 6.30 14.86 0.02
C GLN A 130 5.40 14.95 1.26
N LEU A 131 4.10 14.66 1.12
CA LEU A 131 3.19 14.59 2.25
C LEU A 131 3.59 13.46 3.21
N LEU A 132 3.80 12.24 2.71
CA LEU A 132 4.27 11.11 3.52
C LEU A 132 5.60 11.41 4.23
N ALA A 133 6.53 12.06 3.52
CA ALA A 133 7.80 12.49 4.10
C ALA A 133 7.61 13.52 5.22
N SER A 134 6.62 14.40 5.11
CA SER A 134 6.29 15.38 6.15
C SER A 134 5.64 14.76 7.38
N GLU A 135 4.96 13.62 7.22
CA GLU A 135 4.40 12.80 8.31
C GLU A 135 5.44 11.89 8.97
N GLY A 136 6.63 11.80 8.38
CA GLY A 136 7.75 11.00 8.88
C GLY A 136 7.85 9.60 8.25
N ASP A 137 6.94 9.24 7.34
CA ASP A 137 7.01 7.97 6.60
C ASP A 137 7.86 8.11 5.34
N LEU A 138 9.17 8.18 5.55
CA LEU A 138 10.15 8.34 4.49
C LEU A 138 10.30 7.09 3.60
N ASP A 139 9.99 5.90 4.13
CA ASP A 139 10.10 4.64 3.38
C ASP A 139 8.96 4.51 2.37
N ALA A 140 7.71 4.78 2.80
CA ALA A 140 6.57 4.84 1.89
C ALA A 140 6.75 5.95 0.86
N ALA A 141 7.20 7.14 1.28
CA ALA A 141 7.49 8.25 0.37
C ALA A 141 8.45 7.83 -0.75
N LEU A 142 9.52 7.11 -0.43
CA LEU A 142 10.49 6.65 -1.40
C LEU A 142 9.89 5.65 -2.40
N SER A 143 8.98 4.78 -1.93
CA SER A 143 8.27 3.81 -2.77
C SER A 143 7.40 4.49 -3.83
N TYR A 144 6.67 5.56 -3.46
CA TYR A 144 5.79 6.29 -4.38
C TYR A 144 6.54 7.14 -5.42
N VAL A 145 7.72 7.67 -5.10
CA VAL A 145 8.56 8.44 -6.06
C VAL A 145 9.06 7.55 -7.20
N GLY A 146 9.32 6.27 -6.93
CA GLY A 146 9.72 5.29 -7.93
C GLY A 146 11.00 5.65 -8.71
N ASN A 147 11.05 5.23 -9.97
CA ASN A 147 12.21 5.35 -10.86
C ASN A 147 12.00 6.39 -11.97
N GLY A 148 11.15 7.40 -11.74
CA GLY A 148 10.95 8.47 -12.73
C GLY A 148 12.25 9.19 -13.08
N ASN A 149 12.36 9.63 -14.34
CA ASN A 149 13.54 10.33 -14.87
C ASN A 149 13.43 11.86 -14.75
N ASP A 150 12.31 12.36 -14.24
CA ASP A 150 12.10 13.80 -14.05
C ASP A 150 13.12 14.37 -13.04
N PRO A 151 13.78 15.51 -13.33
CA PRO A 151 14.70 16.16 -12.41
C PRO A 151 14.12 16.37 -11.00
N GLU A 152 12.85 16.72 -10.87
CA GLU A 152 12.22 16.92 -9.56
C GLU A 152 12.09 15.61 -8.77
N ILE A 153 11.68 14.53 -9.44
CA ILE A 153 11.60 13.18 -8.87
C ILE A 153 12.98 12.72 -8.42
N VAL A 154 14.00 12.91 -9.26
CA VAL A 154 15.38 12.50 -8.95
C VAL A 154 15.91 13.25 -7.72
N MET A 155 15.70 14.57 -7.65
CA MET A 155 16.11 15.38 -6.49
C MET A 155 15.35 14.99 -5.22
N LEU A 156 14.04 14.76 -5.31
CA LEU A 156 13.22 14.32 -4.18
C LEU A 156 13.72 12.96 -3.67
N ARG A 157 13.98 12.02 -4.57
CA ARG A 157 14.51 10.69 -4.23
C ARG A 157 15.85 10.79 -3.50
N GLU A 158 16.79 11.60 -3.99
CA GLU A 158 18.07 11.81 -3.32
C GLU A 158 17.90 12.39 -1.92
N ARG A 159 17.00 13.37 -1.78
CA ARG A 159 16.69 13.99 -0.48
C ARG A 159 16.10 12.99 0.51
N LEU A 160 15.17 12.14 0.06
CA LEU A 160 14.57 11.08 0.88
C LEU A 160 15.62 10.06 1.33
N TYR A 161 16.49 9.60 0.42
CA TYR A 161 17.60 8.70 0.77
C TYR A 161 18.53 9.29 1.83
N LYS A 162 18.90 10.57 1.69
CA LYS A 162 19.73 11.25 2.69
C LYS A 162 19.01 11.35 4.03
N ALA A 163 17.74 11.77 4.03
CA ALA A 163 16.93 11.90 5.24
C ALA A 163 16.82 10.56 5.99
N LEU A 164 16.52 9.48 5.27
CA LEU A 164 16.49 8.12 5.82
C LEU A 164 17.82 7.75 6.48
N ASN A 165 18.94 8.00 5.81
CA ASN A 165 20.25 7.67 6.36
C ASN A 165 20.58 8.48 7.63
N TYR A 166 20.18 9.77 7.70
CA TYR A 166 20.35 10.58 8.90
C TYR A 166 19.52 10.07 10.09
N VAL A 167 18.27 9.65 9.86
CA VAL A 167 17.39 9.09 10.90
C VAL A 167 17.97 7.81 11.49
N HIS A 168 18.48 6.91 10.64
CA HIS A 168 19.12 5.67 11.08
C HIS A 168 20.39 5.94 11.91
N GLN A 169 21.22 6.92 11.53
CA GLN A 169 22.40 7.29 12.31
C GLN A 169 22.05 7.88 13.68
N GLN A 170 20.99 8.70 13.78
CA GLN A 170 20.56 9.26 15.07
C GLN A 170 20.05 8.19 16.03
N GLN A 171 19.29 7.19 15.54
CA GLN A 171 18.82 6.09 16.38
C GLN A 171 19.99 5.26 16.95
N GLN A 172 21.05 5.01 16.15
CA GLN A 172 22.23 4.30 16.63
C GLN A 172 23.00 5.09 17.70
N GLN A 173 23.07 6.42 17.61
CA GLN A 173 23.72 7.25 18.64
C GLN A 173 22.92 7.28 19.96
N GLN A 174 21.59 7.30 19.94
CA GLN A 174 20.78 7.29 21.18
C GLN A 174 20.86 5.96 21.95
N GLN A 175 21.09 4.84 21.27
CA GLN A 175 21.28 3.54 21.95
C GLN A 175 22.64 3.40 22.65
N GLN A 176 23.69 4.11 22.20
CA GLN A 176 24.99 4.08 22.89
C GLN A 176 25.04 4.96 24.16
N VAL A 177 24.20 6.00 24.27
CA VAL A 177 24.22 6.90 25.44
C VAL A 177 23.52 6.28 26.68
N HIS A 178 22.69 5.25 26.51
CA HIS A 178 22.01 4.56 27.62
C HIS A 178 22.81 3.37 28.21
N ALA A 179 23.94 3.00 27.60
CA ALA A 179 24.87 2.04 28.19
C ALA A 179 25.86 2.75 29.14
N ARG A 180 25.37 3.33 30.24
CA ARG A 180 26.28 3.74 31.34
C ARG A 180 26.88 2.46 31.93
N PRO A 181 28.22 2.29 31.95
CA PRO A 181 28.82 1.28 32.79
C PRO A 181 28.50 1.65 34.23
N GLN A 182 27.76 0.77 34.92
CA GLN A 182 27.57 0.83 36.37
C GLN A 182 28.97 0.75 37.00
N GLN A 183 29.56 1.91 37.36
CA GLN A 183 30.71 1.91 38.25
C GLN A 183 30.21 1.45 39.62
N ASN A 184 30.56 0.21 39.98
CA ASN A 184 30.44 -0.32 41.32
C ASN A 184 31.30 0.53 42.27
N TYR A 185 30.69 1.54 42.88
CA TYR A 185 31.26 2.21 44.05
C TYR A 185 31.11 1.27 45.24
N TYR A 186 32.20 0.56 45.57
CA TYR A 186 32.31 -0.14 46.85
C TYR A 186 32.31 0.90 47.98
N VAL A 187 31.17 1.05 48.65
CA VAL A 187 31.09 1.75 49.93
C VAL A 187 31.74 0.86 50.98
N GLN A 188 32.98 1.19 51.35
CA GLN A 188 33.70 0.58 52.45
C GLN A 188 33.08 1.07 53.77
N LYS A 189 32.37 0.18 54.48
CA LYS A 189 31.88 0.43 55.85
C LYS A 189 33.01 0.14 56.85
N PRO A 190 33.22 0.95 57.90
CA PRO A 190 34.16 0.61 58.97
C PRO A 190 33.61 -0.57 59.78
N GLN A 191 34.40 -1.63 59.94
CA GLN A 191 34.08 -2.74 60.84
C GLN A 191 34.08 -2.27 62.29
N THR A 192 32.96 -2.48 62.98
CA THR A 192 32.95 -2.74 64.42
C THR A 192 32.48 -4.17 64.63
N ASN A 193 33.37 -4.94 65.24
CA ASN A 193 33.23 -6.33 65.64
C ASN A 193 32.20 -6.43 66.78
N TYR A 194 31.25 -7.37 66.72
CA TYR A 194 30.75 -8.20 67.83
C TYR A 194 29.47 -8.99 67.43
N GLY A 195 29.51 -10.32 67.56
CA GLY A 195 28.34 -11.18 67.85
C GLY A 195 27.74 -11.98 66.68
N PRO A 196 27.54 -13.30 66.81
CA PRO A 196 26.84 -14.11 65.81
C PRO A 196 25.33 -14.07 66.09
N SER A 197 24.52 -13.68 65.10
CA SER A 197 23.09 -13.95 65.12
C SER A 197 22.56 -14.22 63.72
N SER A 198 21.84 -15.32 63.61
CA SER A 198 21.35 -15.97 62.40
C SER A 198 19.95 -15.49 62.04
N TYR A 199 19.76 -14.65 61.02
CA TYR A 199 18.43 -14.42 60.42
C TYR A 199 18.54 -14.11 58.92
N ALA A 200 17.63 -14.72 58.15
CA ALA A 200 17.49 -14.64 56.70
C ALA A 200 17.04 -13.23 56.21
N PRO A 201 17.30 -12.86 54.94
CA PRO A 201 16.79 -11.61 54.38
C PRO A 201 15.35 -11.74 53.82
N PRO A 202 14.53 -10.67 53.85
CA PRO A 202 13.22 -10.63 53.23
C PRO A 202 13.29 -10.22 51.74
N ALA A 203 12.25 -10.61 51.00
CA ALA A 203 12.05 -10.33 49.58
C ALA A 203 11.83 -8.83 49.30
N ALA A 204 12.41 -8.34 48.19
CA ALA A 204 12.22 -6.98 47.69
C ALA A 204 10.92 -6.87 46.88
N THR A 205 10.10 -5.87 47.22
CA THR A 205 8.95 -5.43 46.44
C THR A 205 9.42 -4.62 45.22
N ALA A 206 9.06 -5.06 44.01
CA ALA A 206 9.27 -4.34 42.77
C ALA A 206 8.21 -3.24 42.58
N GLN A 207 8.64 -2.01 42.23
CA GLN A 207 7.74 -0.95 41.73
C GLN A 207 7.64 -1.02 40.19
N PRO A 208 6.49 -0.65 39.58
CA PRO A 208 6.31 -0.69 38.14
C PRO A 208 6.82 0.59 37.44
N ALA A 209 7.46 0.43 36.29
CA ALA A 209 7.79 1.51 35.36
C ALA A 209 6.57 1.84 34.45
N PRO A 210 6.34 3.10 34.08
CA PRO A 210 5.25 3.47 33.17
C PRO A 210 5.62 3.17 31.72
N GLN A 211 4.83 2.33 31.06
CA GLN A 211 4.88 2.09 29.62
C GLN A 211 4.00 3.16 28.93
N HIS A 212 4.60 4.02 28.11
CA HIS A 212 3.87 4.75 27.06
C HIS A 212 4.17 4.04 25.73
N ASN A 213 3.17 3.34 25.21
CA ASN A 213 3.24 2.64 23.93
C ASN A 213 2.23 3.28 22.99
N TRP A 214 2.71 4.09 22.04
CA TRP A 214 1.92 4.47 20.87
C TRP A 214 2.22 3.45 19.78
N ASN A 215 1.34 2.48 19.62
CA ASN A 215 1.34 1.56 18.50
C ASN A 215 0.00 1.68 17.77
N THR A 216 0.06 2.27 16.58
CA THR A 216 -1.02 2.22 15.59
C THR A 216 -0.40 2.01 14.22
N SER A 217 -0.22 0.73 13.83
CA SER A 217 -0.06 0.35 12.43
C SER A 217 -1.04 -0.76 12.09
N PRO A 218 -2.02 -0.55 11.19
CA PRO A 218 -2.74 -1.63 10.57
C PRO A 218 -2.02 -2.07 9.28
N LEU A 219 -1.98 -3.39 9.07
CA LEU A 219 -1.67 -4.09 7.81
C LEU A 219 -0.18 -4.28 7.45
N GLN A 220 0.48 -5.21 8.15
CA GLN A 220 1.63 -5.91 7.61
C GLN A 220 1.41 -7.43 7.70
N ASN A 221 0.81 -8.00 6.64
CA ASN A 221 0.87 -9.43 6.38
C ASN A 221 1.89 -9.68 5.26
N SER A 222 3.08 -10.14 5.65
CA SER A 222 4.15 -10.58 4.76
C SER A 222 3.99 -12.05 4.40
N TRP A 223 4.07 -12.38 3.11
CA TRP A 223 4.23 -13.74 2.59
C TRP A 223 5.59 -14.32 3.01
N GLY A 224 5.57 -15.40 3.79
CA GLY A 224 6.75 -16.04 4.34
C GLY A 224 7.34 -17.13 3.43
N VAL A 225 8.66 -17.10 3.27
CA VAL A 225 9.50 -18.27 2.96
C VAL A 225 10.21 -18.66 4.25
N GLN A 226 9.97 -19.89 4.71
CA GLN A 226 10.32 -20.38 6.03
C GLN A 226 11.72 -21.03 6.00
N SER A 227 12.66 -20.56 6.83
CA SER A 227 13.89 -21.28 7.16
C SER A 227 13.89 -21.62 8.66
N THR A 228 14.02 -22.90 8.97
CA THR A 228 13.91 -23.48 10.31
C THR A 228 15.28 -23.50 10.99
N GLN A 229 15.40 -22.90 12.17
CA GLN A 229 16.47 -23.27 13.12
C GLN A 229 15.91 -23.39 14.54
N GLN A 230 16.28 -24.51 15.18
CA GLN A 230 15.71 -25.09 16.39
C GLN A 230 16.13 -24.36 17.68
N GLN A 231 15.21 -24.31 18.65
CA GLN A 231 15.43 -23.78 20.01
C GLN A 231 15.45 -24.96 21.01
N GLN A 232 16.53 -25.07 21.79
CA GLN A 232 16.70 -26.09 22.85
C GLN A 232 15.87 -25.76 24.10
N VAL A 233 15.17 -26.76 24.65
CA VAL A 233 14.40 -26.68 25.90
C VAL A 233 15.09 -27.53 26.98
N ALA A 234 15.25 -26.97 28.19
CA ALA A 234 15.92 -27.61 29.34
C ALA A 234 15.06 -28.70 30.02
N PRO A 235 15.66 -29.71 30.70
CA PRO A 235 14.92 -30.86 31.25
C PRO A 235 14.41 -30.65 32.71
N PRO A 236 13.35 -31.38 33.13
CA PRO A 236 12.80 -31.34 34.50
C PRO A 236 13.47 -32.33 35.48
N PRO A 237 13.30 -32.15 36.82
CA PRO A 237 14.00 -32.95 37.85
C PRO A 237 13.39 -34.35 38.08
N PRO A 238 14.14 -35.30 38.68
CA PRO A 238 13.76 -36.72 38.73
C PRO A 238 12.82 -37.07 39.90
N VAL A 239 11.88 -37.99 39.64
CA VAL A 239 10.99 -38.59 40.64
C VAL A 239 11.51 -40.00 41.01
N MET A 240 11.57 -40.29 42.31
CA MET A 240 12.00 -41.58 42.87
C MET A 240 11.07 -42.73 42.43
N GLN A 241 11.66 -43.82 41.96
CA GLN A 241 10.96 -45.04 41.53
C GLN A 241 10.59 -45.93 42.73
N GLN A 242 9.45 -46.62 42.64
CA GLN A 242 9.21 -47.88 43.36
C GLN A 242 8.99 -49.02 42.35
N PRO A 243 9.39 -50.27 42.65
CA PRO A 243 9.54 -51.32 41.65
C PRO A 243 8.24 -52.08 41.35
N VAL A 244 8.09 -52.45 40.07
CA VAL A 244 6.96 -53.20 39.48
C VAL A 244 7.20 -54.70 39.63
N LYS A 245 6.16 -55.47 40.01
CA LYS A 245 6.19 -56.95 39.99
C LYS A 245 5.81 -57.46 38.60
N THR A 246 6.66 -58.30 38.04
CA THR A 246 6.58 -58.95 36.73
C THR A 246 5.59 -60.11 36.73
N TYR A 247 4.77 -60.24 35.68
CA TYR A 247 4.25 -61.54 35.24
C TYR A 247 4.39 -61.69 33.72
N ALA A 248 4.84 -62.89 33.33
CA ALA A 248 5.31 -63.30 32.01
C ALA A 248 4.16 -63.61 31.02
N PRO A 249 4.43 -63.72 29.70
CA PRO A 249 3.41 -63.85 28.68
C PRO A 249 3.02 -65.31 28.43
N VAL A 250 1.78 -65.54 28.00
CA VAL A 250 1.33 -66.81 27.41
C VAL A 250 0.92 -66.56 25.97
N ASN A 251 1.61 -67.26 25.07
CA ASN A 251 1.27 -67.42 23.65
C ASN A 251 -0.07 -68.14 23.49
N GLN A 252 -0.89 -67.65 22.56
CA GLN A 252 -1.31 -68.39 21.37
C GLN A 252 -1.88 -67.44 20.32
#